data_AF-A0A556SAV2-F1
#
_entry.id   AF-A0A556SAV2-F1
#
_cell.length_a   1.000
_cell.length_b   1.000
_cell.length_c   1.000
_cell.angle_alpha   90.00
_cell.angle_beta   90.00
_cell.angle_gamma   90.00
#
_symmetry.space_group_name_H-M   'P 1'
#
loop_
_entity.id
_entity.type
_entity.pdbx_description
1 polymer ?
#
loop_
_entity_poly.entity_id
_entity_poly.type
_entity_poly.pdbx_seq_one_letter_code
_entity_poly.pdbx_strand_id
1 'polypeptide(L)'
;MKEIELKFEIATKDIHDLKNFLNQWVSCDQAEFESSSKIQNNIHELKLFNTYYDTQDYYLRSNGCGLRIRGTQDKLSKQFEITVKHGNKAVAGLHERSEYNASLPDNYLDLTLLPSDAFPKDCNVENLQKMLRPLFSTHFDRQTWLISFANSEIEVALDQGEIISNEKSKSIQEVELEIKQGNKHDLINFAIELSRFNLHLFSQSKASRGYRLLKNAPVNRAPFSLQIKHDLSSLLNFWQQNEEYALENNDLAFYQQLLIQINEILANHDIAHESEFKQWQQAMTNIHSVYDFAYSPINTVLKLLLVARLNKE
;
A
#
# COMPACT_ATOMS: atom_id res chain seq x y z
N MET A 1 -17.19 0.57 3.99
CA MET A 1 -16.95 -0.53 3.03
C MET A 1 -15.63 -1.20 3.39
N LYS A 2 -15.42 -2.47 3.04
CA LYS A 2 -14.14 -3.16 3.29
C LYS A 2 -13.33 -3.16 1.99
N GLU A 3 -12.23 -2.42 1.98
CA GLU A 3 -11.32 -2.36 0.82
C GLU A 3 -10.19 -3.39 1.00
N ILE A 4 -9.81 -4.05 -0.09
CA ILE A 4 -8.66 -4.96 -0.13
C ILE A 4 -7.71 -4.45 -1.21
N GLU A 5 -6.51 -4.03 -0.80
CA GLU A 5 -5.48 -3.49 -1.69
C GLU A 5 -4.12 -4.16 -1.45
N LEU A 6 -3.33 -4.36 -2.50
CA LEU A 6 -1.89 -4.60 -2.42
C LEU A 6 -1.14 -3.30 -2.74
N LYS A 7 -0.07 -3.03 -2.00
CA LYS A 7 0.72 -1.80 -2.13
C LYS A 7 2.17 -2.11 -2.41
N PHE A 8 2.72 -1.38 -3.36
CA PHE A 8 4.12 -1.45 -3.76
C PHE A 8 4.75 -0.06 -3.85
N GLU A 9 6.06 0.01 -3.64
CA GLU A 9 6.90 1.08 -4.16
C GLU A 9 7.52 0.65 -5.50
N ILE A 10 7.77 1.63 -6.36
CA ILE A 10 8.38 1.42 -7.68
C ILE A 10 9.53 2.40 -7.93
N ALA A 11 10.58 1.92 -8.59
CA ALA A 11 11.69 2.76 -9.02
C ALA A 11 11.29 3.67 -10.19
N THR A 12 11.78 4.91 -10.23
CA THR A 12 11.53 5.85 -11.34
C THR A 12 11.86 5.25 -12.72
N LYS A 13 12.92 4.44 -12.81
CA LYS A 13 13.37 3.81 -14.06
C LYS A 13 12.34 2.82 -14.64
N ASP A 14 11.52 2.20 -13.80
CA ASP A 14 10.59 1.12 -14.19
C ASP A 14 9.18 1.65 -14.48
N ILE A 15 8.89 2.92 -14.14
CA ILE A 15 7.55 3.53 -14.30
C ILE A 15 7.11 3.58 -15.76
N HIS A 16 8.02 3.90 -16.69
CA HIS A 16 7.66 4.01 -18.10
C HIS A 16 7.20 2.66 -18.66
N ASP A 17 7.95 1.60 -18.36
CA ASP A 17 7.66 0.25 -18.85
C ASP A 17 6.40 -0.32 -18.22
N LEU A 18 6.18 -0.08 -16.92
CA LEU A 18 4.92 -0.43 -16.26
C LEU A 18 3.72 0.25 -16.94
N LYS A 19 3.80 1.56 -17.20
CA LYS A 19 2.72 2.30 -17.87
C LYS A 19 2.44 1.75 -19.27
N ASN A 20 3.47 1.46 -20.04
CA ASN A 20 3.32 0.89 -21.38
C ASN A 20 2.62 -0.47 -21.33
N PHE A 21 3.02 -1.34 -20.38
CA PHE A 21 2.39 -2.63 -20.17
C PHE A 21 0.90 -2.51 -19.81
N LEU A 22 0.55 -1.65 -18.84
CA LEU A 22 -0.85 -1.47 -18.42
C LEU A 22 -1.71 -0.86 -19.53
N ASN A 23 -1.17 0.09 -20.30
CA ASN A 23 -1.86 0.66 -21.45
C ASN A 23 -2.15 -0.40 -22.53
N GLN A 24 -1.18 -1.27 -22.81
CA GLN A 24 -1.35 -2.37 -23.76
C GLN A 24 -2.39 -3.38 -23.25
N TRP A 25 -2.35 -3.73 -21.96
CA TRP A 25 -3.32 -4.63 -21.35
C TRP A 25 -4.76 -4.15 -21.53
N VAL A 26 -5.03 -2.91 -21.13
CA VAL A 26 -6.37 -2.29 -21.28
C VAL A 26 -6.82 -2.25 -22.75
N SER A 27 -5.89 -2.00 -23.67
CA SER A 27 -6.20 -1.96 -25.10
C SER A 27 -6.57 -3.34 -25.65
N CYS A 28 -5.89 -4.39 -25.20
CA CYS A 28 -6.19 -5.77 -25.57
C CYS A 28 -7.54 -6.21 -25.01
N ASP A 29 -7.81 -5.94 -23.72
CA ASP A 29 -9.11 -6.22 -23.10
C ASP A 29 -10.25 -5.56 -23.91
N GLN A 30 -10.09 -4.29 -24.27
CA GLN A 30 -11.10 -3.55 -25.05
C GLN A 30 -11.38 -4.18 -26.42
N ALA A 31 -10.35 -4.66 -27.13
CA ALA A 31 -10.49 -5.29 -28.43
C ALA A 31 -11.22 -6.64 -28.37
N GLU A 32 -11.10 -7.38 -27.26
CA GLU A 32 -11.79 -8.67 -27.07
C GLU A 32 -13.29 -8.50 -26.74
N PHE A 33 -13.69 -7.35 -26.19
CA PHE A 33 -15.07 -7.07 -25.72
C PHE A 33 -15.89 -6.12 -26.60
N GLU A 34 -15.45 -5.80 -27.83
CA GLU A 34 -16.14 -4.87 -28.78
C GLU A 34 -17.57 -5.29 -29.21
N SER A 35 -18.10 -6.44 -28.74
CA SER A 35 -19.49 -6.83 -28.98
C SER A 35 -20.51 -6.27 -27.97
N SER A 36 -20.07 -5.56 -26.92
CA SER A 36 -20.95 -4.99 -25.90
C SER A 36 -20.70 -3.50 -25.66
N SER A 37 -21.71 -2.70 -25.98
CA SER A 37 -21.74 -1.23 -25.91
C SER A 37 -21.53 -0.67 -24.49
N LYS A 38 -20.35 -0.07 -24.24
CA LYS A 38 -20.07 1.18 -23.48
C LYS A 38 -18.54 1.25 -23.23
N ILE A 39 -17.81 1.94 -24.09
CA ILE A 39 -16.38 2.22 -23.85
C ILE A 39 -16.31 3.30 -22.78
N GLN A 40 -16.24 2.87 -21.52
CA GLN A 40 -15.83 3.75 -20.42
C GLN A 40 -14.30 3.89 -20.54
N ASN A 41 -13.77 5.11 -20.41
CA ASN A 41 -12.32 5.31 -20.42
C ASN A 41 -11.72 4.54 -19.23
N ASN A 42 -11.13 3.38 -19.47
CA ASN A 42 -10.51 2.54 -18.42
C ASN A 42 -9.22 3.12 -17.86
N ILE A 43 -8.84 4.35 -18.27
CA ILE A 43 -7.67 5.07 -17.81
C ILE A 43 -8.10 6.46 -17.36
N HIS A 44 -7.76 6.82 -16.11
CA HIS A 44 -8.03 8.15 -15.57
C HIS A 44 -6.78 8.77 -14.96
N GLU A 45 -6.64 10.08 -15.10
CA GLU A 45 -5.61 10.89 -14.44
C GLU A 45 -6.28 11.92 -13.54
N LEU A 46 -5.88 11.94 -12.27
CA LEU A 46 -6.42 12.81 -11.23
C LEU A 46 -5.30 13.47 -10.45
N LYS A 47 -5.48 14.74 -10.09
CA LYS A 47 -4.63 15.41 -9.10
C LYS A 47 -5.29 15.30 -7.73
N LEU A 48 -4.60 14.69 -6.78
CA LEU A 48 -5.13 14.46 -5.43
C LEU A 48 -4.40 15.34 -4.41
N PHE A 49 -5.16 16.15 -3.69
CA PHE A 49 -4.68 17.04 -2.62
C PHE A 49 -5.31 16.59 -1.31
N ASN A 50 -4.52 16.07 -0.39
CA ASN A 50 -5.05 15.54 0.86
C ASN A 50 -4.47 16.32 2.02
N THR A 51 -5.30 16.69 2.99
CA THR A 51 -4.88 17.23 4.28
C THR A 51 -5.29 16.26 5.37
N TYR A 52 -4.33 15.83 6.18
CA TYR A 52 -4.57 14.93 7.30
C TYR A 52 -4.78 15.70 8.59
N TYR A 53 -5.75 15.27 9.38
CA TYR A 53 -6.16 15.93 10.61
C TYR A 53 -6.09 14.95 11.79
N ASP A 54 -5.68 15.46 12.94
CA ASP A 54 -5.78 14.77 14.23
C ASP A 54 -5.80 15.82 15.35
N THR A 55 -5.99 15.36 16.58
CA THR A 55 -5.86 16.17 17.78
C THR A 55 -4.39 16.41 18.12
N GLN A 56 -4.12 17.30 19.08
CA GLN A 56 -2.76 17.63 19.51
C GLN A 56 -1.98 16.44 20.05
N ASP A 57 -2.67 15.51 20.71
CA ASP A 57 -2.16 14.27 21.29
C ASP A 57 -2.24 13.06 20.34
N TYR A 58 -2.64 13.26 19.08
CA TYR A 58 -2.77 12.21 18.07
C TYR A 58 -3.78 11.10 18.43
N TYR A 59 -4.95 11.52 18.94
CA TYR A 59 -6.02 10.63 19.38
C TYR A 59 -6.42 9.63 18.28
N LEU A 60 -6.68 10.09 17.05
CA LEU A 60 -7.07 9.22 15.95
C LEU A 60 -5.97 8.23 15.61
N ARG A 61 -4.71 8.68 15.49
CA ARG A 61 -3.59 7.79 15.22
C ARG A 61 -3.41 6.72 16.29
N SER A 62 -3.54 7.09 17.57
CA SER A 62 -3.41 6.15 18.69
C SER A 62 -4.49 5.06 18.67
N ASN A 63 -5.64 5.35 18.07
CA ASN A 63 -6.76 4.42 17.87
C ASN A 63 -6.74 3.73 16.49
N GLY A 64 -5.64 3.85 15.72
CA GLY A 64 -5.54 3.19 14.40
C GLY A 64 -6.40 3.83 13.31
N CYS A 65 -6.79 5.09 13.49
CA CYS A 65 -7.56 5.87 12.53
C CYS A 65 -6.67 6.85 11.74
N GLY A 66 -7.04 7.10 10.49
CA GLY A 66 -6.54 8.23 9.71
C GLY A 66 -7.71 9.02 9.16
N LEU A 67 -7.78 10.30 9.51
CA LEU A 67 -8.77 11.25 8.97
C LEU A 67 -8.09 12.18 7.97
N ARG A 68 -8.74 12.39 6.82
CA ARG A 68 -8.32 13.38 5.84
C ARG A 68 -9.53 14.07 5.19
N ILE A 69 -9.28 15.28 4.70
CA ILE A 69 -10.03 15.82 3.56
C ILE A 69 -9.20 15.55 2.31
N ARG A 70 -9.85 15.10 1.24
CA ARG A 70 -9.25 14.99 -0.08
C ARG A 70 -9.96 15.93 -1.04
N GLY A 71 -9.20 16.75 -1.74
CA GLY A 71 -9.60 17.40 -2.97
C GLY A 71 -9.15 16.56 -4.17
N THR A 72 -10.10 16.17 -5.02
CA THR A 72 -9.85 15.46 -6.27
C THR A 72 -10.10 16.43 -7.42
N GLN A 73 -9.11 16.62 -8.28
CA GLN A 73 -9.20 17.52 -9.42
C GLN A 73 -8.93 16.76 -10.72
N ASP A 74 -9.89 16.84 -11.63
CA ASP A 74 -9.73 16.44 -13.03
C ASP A 74 -9.61 17.69 -13.93
N LYS A 75 -9.78 17.53 -15.25
CA LYS A 75 -9.70 18.65 -16.21
C LYS A 75 -10.86 19.65 -16.12
N LEU A 76 -11.99 19.26 -15.55
CA LEU A 76 -13.27 19.98 -15.62
C LEU A 76 -13.77 20.43 -14.25
N SER A 77 -13.43 19.71 -13.18
CA SER A 77 -14.01 19.89 -11.86
C SER A 77 -13.01 19.62 -10.75
N LYS A 78 -13.31 20.18 -9.57
CA LYS A 78 -12.65 19.87 -8.32
C LYS A 78 -13.72 19.53 -7.29
N GLN A 79 -13.60 18.36 -6.68
CA GLN A 79 -14.54 17.84 -5.69
C GLN A 79 -13.81 17.59 -4.37
N PHE A 80 -14.53 17.63 -3.27
CA PHE A 80 -13.99 17.36 -1.95
C PHE A 80 -14.70 16.17 -1.30
N GLU A 81 -13.96 15.38 -0.55
CA GLU A 81 -14.48 14.29 0.28
C GLU A 81 -13.77 14.28 1.63
N ILE A 82 -14.49 13.84 2.66
CA ILE A 82 -13.93 13.48 3.95
C ILE A 82 -13.82 11.97 4.04
N THR A 83 -12.65 11.48 4.47
CA THR A 83 -12.37 10.05 4.61
C THR A 83 -11.88 9.75 6.01
N VAL A 84 -12.48 8.75 6.65
CA VAL A 84 -11.87 8.08 7.80
C VAL A 84 -11.55 6.64 7.42
N LYS A 85 -10.26 6.28 7.50
CA LYS A 85 -9.80 4.89 7.38
C LYS A 85 -9.57 4.33 8.78
N HIS A 86 -10.15 3.17 9.06
CA HIS A 86 -10.00 2.43 10.30
C HIS A 86 -9.38 1.06 10.03
N GLY A 87 -8.39 0.67 10.85
CA GLY A 87 -7.90 -0.71 10.91
C GLY A 87 -6.40 -0.86 10.66
N ASN A 88 -5.85 -1.82 11.40
CA ASN A 88 -4.44 -2.16 11.43
C ASN A 88 -4.13 -3.52 10.77
N LYS A 89 -5.09 -4.16 10.09
CA LYS A 89 -4.83 -5.41 9.39
C LYS A 89 -4.09 -5.11 8.08
N ALA A 90 -2.76 -5.17 8.18
CA ALA A 90 -1.85 -5.17 7.06
C ALA A 90 -0.91 -6.37 7.19
N VAL A 91 -0.70 -7.10 6.11
CA VAL A 91 0.31 -8.16 6.06
C VAL A 91 1.18 -7.97 4.83
N ALA A 92 2.44 -7.60 5.05
CA ALA A 92 3.44 -7.37 4.00
C ALA A 92 2.97 -6.58 2.77
N GLY A 93 2.08 -5.59 2.94
CA GLY A 93 1.55 -4.74 1.85
C GLY A 93 0.12 -5.07 1.41
N LEU A 94 -0.44 -6.22 1.81
CA LEU A 94 -1.89 -6.46 1.70
C LEU A 94 -2.60 -5.71 2.81
N HIS A 95 -3.37 -4.68 2.46
CA HIS A 95 -4.18 -3.92 3.38
C HIS A 95 -5.64 -4.33 3.29
N GLU A 96 -6.26 -4.49 4.46
CA GLU A 96 -7.67 -4.75 4.57
C GLU A 96 -8.25 -3.81 5.63
N ARG A 97 -8.93 -2.74 5.19
CA ARG A 97 -9.38 -1.65 6.06
C ARG A 97 -10.85 -1.34 5.86
N SER A 98 -11.48 -0.88 6.94
CA SER A 98 -12.78 -0.24 6.85
C SER A 98 -12.56 1.21 6.45
N GLU A 99 -13.25 1.62 5.40
CA GLU A 99 -13.22 2.99 4.91
C GLU A 99 -14.63 3.58 4.90
N TYR A 100 -14.71 4.83 5.37
CA TYR A 100 -15.91 5.66 5.40
C TYR A 100 -15.60 6.96 4.65
N ASN A 101 -16.36 7.20 3.58
CA ASN A 101 -16.23 8.37 2.71
C ASN A 101 -17.55 9.13 2.67
N ALA A 102 -17.49 10.46 2.69
CA ALA A 102 -18.62 11.33 2.43
C ALA A 102 -18.20 12.54 1.59
N SER A 103 -19.05 12.96 0.66
CA SER A 103 -18.80 14.15 -0.16
C SER A 103 -18.87 15.42 0.70
N LEU A 104 -17.96 16.35 0.46
CA LEU A 104 -17.96 17.68 1.05
C LEU A 104 -18.27 18.72 -0.04
N PRO A 105 -19.04 19.77 0.28
CA PRO A 105 -19.28 20.88 -0.65
C PRO A 105 -18.00 21.70 -0.90
N ASP A 106 -17.07 21.70 0.05
CA ASP A 106 -15.84 22.49 0.03
C ASP A 106 -14.74 21.82 0.88
N ASN A 107 -13.65 22.55 1.16
CA ASN A 107 -12.49 22.04 1.91
C ASN A 107 -12.60 22.30 3.44
N TYR A 108 -13.80 22.27 4.01
CA TYR A 108 -14.00 22.37 5.46
C TYR A 108 -14.36 21.02 6.07
N LEU A 109 -13.84 20.75 7.28
CA LEU A 109 -14.13 19.53 8.01
C LEU A 109 -15.58 19.54 8.49
N ASP A 110 -16.30 18.47 8.15
CA ASP A 110 -17.60 18.16 8.76
C ASP A 110 -17.67 16.66 9.09
N LEU A 111 -17.39 16.35 10.36
CA LEU A 111 -17.45 14.97 10.86
C LEU A 111 -18.89 14.43 10.93
N THR A 112 -19.92 15.31 10.90
CA THR A 112 -21.32 14.89 11.04
C THR A 112 -21.85 14.16 9.81
N LEU A 113 -21.14 14.28 8.67
CA LEU A 113 -21.43 13.57 7.43
C LEU A 113 -21.01 12.09 7.47
N LEU A 114 -20.16 11.73 8.43
CA LEU A 114 -19.70 10.35 8.61
C LEU A 114 -20.52 9.67 9.70
N PRO A 115 -20.81 8.36 9.56
CA PRO A 115 -21.55 7.64 10.58
C PRO A 115 -20.71 7.48 11.86
N SER A 116 -21.37 7.31 13.00
CA SER A 116 -20.70 7.26 14.31
C SER A 116 -19.70 6.11 14.45
N ASP A 117 -19.91 5.01 13.72
CA ASP A 117 -19.02 3.84 13.69
C ASP A 117 -17.74 4.06 12.86
N ALA A 118 -17.61 5.20 12.17
CA ALA A 118 -16.37 5.59 11.51
C ALA A 118 -15.27 5.99 12.52
N PHE A 119 -15.65 6.33 13.75
CA PHE A 119 -14.73 6.85 14.77
C PHE A 119 -14.45 5.81 15.87
N PRO A 120 -13.39 6.01 16.69
CA PRO A 120 -13.13 5.14 17.83
C PRO A 120 -14.36 4.99 18.72
N LYS A 121 -14.50 3.83 19.36
CA LYS A 121 -15.63 3.55 20.25
C LYS A 121 -15.74 4.63 21.33
N ASP A 122 -16.97 5.06 21.60
CA ASP A 122 -17.30 6.09 22.60
C ASP A 122 -16.71 7.49 22.28
N CYS A 123 -16.30 7.73 21.04
CA CYS A 123 -15.82 9.04 20.60
C CYS A 123 -16.93 10.10 20.59
N ASN A 124 -16.71 11.20 21.32
CA ASN A 124 -17.55 12.40 21.19
C ASN A 124 -17.15 13.18 19.93
N VAL A 125 -17.90 12.99 18.84
CA VAL A 125 -17.61 13.58 17.52
C VAL A 125 -17.61 15.11 17.55
N GLU A 126 -18.52 15.74 18.29
CA GLU A 126 -18.57 17.21 18.40
C GLU A 126 -17.32 17.78 19.09
N ASN A 127 -16.86 17.11 20.16
CA ASN A 127 -15.64 17.51 20.84
C ASN A 127 -14.41 17.24 19.98
N LEU A 128 -14.36 16.09 19.30
CA LEU A 128 -13.29 15.76 18.37
C LEU A 128 -13.17 16.83 17.28
N GLN A 129 -14.27 17.21 16.63
CA GLN A 129 -14.27 18.24 15.57
C GLN A 129 -13.64 19.56 16.02
N LYS A 130 -13.91 20.00 17.25
CA LYS A 130 -13.33 21.23 17.83
C LYS A 130 -11.82 21.12 18.10
N MET A 131 -11.31 19.91 18.31
CA MET A 131 -9.91 19.64 18.65
C MET A 131 -9.03 19.32 17.44
N LEU A 132 -9.62 19.02 16.28
CA LEU A 132 -8.88 18.66 15.07
C LEU A 132 -8.08 19.84 14.53
N ARG A 133 -6.84 19.55 14.12
CA ARG A 133 -5.96 20.50 13.43
C ARG A 133 -5.29 19.81 12.23
N PRO A 134 -4.98 20.56 11.15
CA PRO A 134 -4.20 20.01 10.05
C PRO A 134 -2.79 19.66 10.55
N LEU A 135 -2.25 18.52 10.11
CA LEU A 135 -0.94 18.03 10.53
C LEU A 135 0.07 18.00 9.40
N PHE A 136 -0.31 17.41 8.27
CA PHE A 136 0.52 17.24 7.09
C PHE A 136 -0.40 17.06 5.87
N SER A 137 0.15 17.25 4.68
CA SER A 137 -0.56 17.06 3.44
C SER A 137 0.12 16.01 2.55
N THR A 138 -0.63 15.48 1.59
CA THR A 138 -0.07 14.68 0.51
C THR A 138 -0.61 15.17 -0.82
N HIS A 139 0.28 15.48 -1.75
CA HIS A 139 -0.04 15.98 -3.08
C HIS A 139 0.58 15.06 -4.11
N PHE A 140 -0.25 14.42 -4.93
CA PHE A 140 0.23 13.50 -5.94
C PHE A 140 -0.72 13.41 -7.12
N ASP A 141 -0.14 13.14 -8.28
CA ASP A 141 -0.86 12.75 -9.48
C ASP A 141 -1.12 11.24 -9.39
N ARG A 142 -2.38 10.84 -9.58
CA ARG A 142 -2.83 9.45 -9.65
C ARG A 142 -3.22 9.13 -11.07
N GLN A 143 -2.61 8.09 -11.63
CA GLN A 143 -3.06 7.47 -12.87
C GLN A 143 -3.65 6.10 -12.55
N THR A 144 -4.84 5.81 -13.06
CA THR A 144 -5.55 4.54 -12.81
C THR A 144 -5.77 3.76 -14.09
N TRP A 145 -5.76 2.43 -13.97
CA TRP A 145 -6.17 1.48 -15.01
C TRP A 145 -7.15 0.49 -14.41
N LEU A 146 -8.29 0.28 -15.06
CA LEU A 146 -9.21 -0.80 -14.71
C LEU A 146 -8.87 -2.04 -15.55
N ILE A 147 -8.37 -3.08 -14.88
CA ILE A 147 -7.85 -4.30 -15.50
C ILE A 147 -8.81 -5.46 -15.27
N SER A 148 -9.17 -6.16 -16.34
CA SER A 148 -9.82 -7.46 -16.23
C SER A 148 -8.76 -8.55 -16.15
N PHE A 149 -8.77 -9.34 -15.07
CA PHE A 149 -7.83 -10.44 -14.88
C PHE A 149 -8.54 -11.68 -14.34
N ALA A 150 -8.52 -12.76 -15.13
CA ALA A 150 -9.27 -13.98 -14.84
C ALA A 150 -10.76 -13.68 -14.56
N ASN A 151 -11.23 -13.88 -13.32
CA ASN A 151 -12.62 -13.63 -12.93
C ASN A 151 -12.79 -12.39 -12.04
N SER A 152 -11.83 -11.47 -12.10
CA SER A 152 -11.75 -10.31 -11.22
C SER A 152 -11.52 -9.01 -11.99
N GLU A 153 -11.99 -7.91 -11.40
CA GLU A 153 -11.74 -6.55 -11.84
C GLU A 153 -10.82 -5.87 -10.82
N ILE A 154 -9.66 -5.42 -11.29
CA ILE A 154 -8.59 -4.85 -10.45
C ILE A 154 -8.30 -3.44 -10.93
N GLU A 155 -8.43 -2.46 -10.03
CA GLU A 155 -7.93 -1.11 -10.27
C GLU A 155 -6.44 -1.06 -9.92
N VAL A 156 -5.61 -0.70 -10.89
CA VAL A 156 -4.20 -0.38 -10.68
C VAL A 156 -4.06 1.13 -10.60
N ALA A 157 -3.51 1.65 -9.52
CA ALA A 157 -3.25 3.08 -9.35
C ALA A 157 -1.74 3.33 -9.20
N LEU A 158 -1.18 4.19 -10.05
CA LEU A 158 0.17 4.73 -9.93
C LEU A 158 0.09 6.13 -9.32
N ASP A 159 0.68 6.30 -8.13
CA ASP A 159 0.75 7.56 -7.42
C ASP A 159 2.16 8.14 -7.50
N GLN A 160 2.27 9.39 -7.93
CA GLN A 160 3.53 10.13 -8.00
C GLN A 160 3.38 11.53 -7.40
N GLY A 161 4.19 11.84 -6.39
CA GLY A 161 4.15 13.15 -5.74
C GLY A 161 4.91 13.16 -4.42
N GLU A 162 4.33 13.80 -3.40
CA GLU A 162 5.00 13.97 -2.11
C GLU A 162 4.06 14.06 -0.91
N ILE A 163 4.61 13.71 0.25
CA ILE A 163 4.09 14.00 1.57
C ILE A 163 4.81 15.25 2.06
N ILE A 164 4.06 16.26 2.54
CA ILE A 164 4.61 17.52 3.03
C ILE A 164 4.21 17.70 4.49
N SER A 165 5.19 17.99 5.35
CA SER A 165 4.95 18.36 6.74
C SER A 165 5.95 19.42 7.16
N ASN A 166 5.45 20.61 7.52
CA ASN A 166 6.26 21.81 7.75
C ASN A 166 7.19 22.08 6.53
N GLU A 167 8.49 22.24 6.75
CA GLU A 167 9.49 22.50 5.70
C GLU A 167 10.12 21.20 5.13
N LYS A 168 9.56 20.02 5.45
CA LYS A 168 10.08 18.73 5.01
C LYS A 168 9.12 18.06 4.05
N SER A 169 9.68 17.34 3.08
CA SER A 169 8.91 16.47 2.20
C SER A 169 9.52 15.07 2.06
N LYS A 170 8.69 14.12 1.66
CA LYS A 170 9.08 12.74 1.32
C LYS A 170 8.34 12.31 0.05
N SER A 171 9.06 11.75 -0.90
CA SER A 171 8.51 11.29 -2.19
C SER A 171 7.41 10.22 -2.00
N ILE A 172 6.44 10.24 -2.91
CA ILE A 172 5.42 9.22 -3.15
C ILE A 172 5.67 8.66 -4.55
N GLN A 173 5.99 7.38 -4.64
CA GLN A 173 6.12 6.63 -5.89
C GLN A 173 5.61 5.21 -5.66
N GLU A 174 4.29 5.06 -5.73
CA GLU A 174 3.59 3.88 -5.27
C GLU A 174 2.69 3.30 -6.34
N VAL A 175 2.59 1.97 -6.38
CA VAL A 175 1.60 1.24 -7.17
C VAL A 175 0.65 0.56 -6.20
N GLU A 176 -0.64 0.86 -6.30
CA GLU A 176 -1.71 0.24 -5.51
C GLU A 176 -2.55 -0.64 -6.45
N LEU A 177 -2.83 -1.88 -6.06
CA LEU A 177 -3.77 -2.77 -6.74
C LEU A 177 -4.96 -2.98 -5.82
N GLU A 178 -6.14 -2.49 -6.19
CA GLU A 178 -7.37 -2.65 -5.42
C GLU A 178 -8.33 -3.57 -6.16
N ILE A 179 -8.91 -4.55 -5.46
CA ILE A 179 -9.94 -5.40 -6.04
C ILE A 179 -11.29 -4.69 -6.01
N LYS A 180 -11.91 -4.49 -7.18
CA LYS A 180 -13.27 -3.92 -7.30
C LYS A 180 -14.33 -5.01 -7.32
N GLN A 181 -14.02 -6.12 -7.99
CA GLN A 181 -14.86 -7.32 -8.05
C GLN A 181 -13.99 -8.57 -8.15
N GLY A 182 -14.45 -9.69 -7.60
CA GLY A 182 -13.80 -11.00 -7.76
C GLY A 182 -13.16 -11.53 -6.48
N ASN A 183 -11.96 -12.11 -6.59
CA ASN A 183 -11.29 -12.79 -5.47
C ASN A 183 -9.82 -12.36 -5.25
N LYS A 184 -9.34 -12.52 -4.00
CA LYS A 184 -7.98 -12.15 -3.59
C LYS A 184 -6.87 -12.94 -4.32
N HIS A 185 -7.18 -14.15 -4.78
CA HIS A 185 -6.20 -15.00 -5.46
C HIS A 185 -5.83 -14.41 -6.83
N ASP A 186 -6.82 -13.94 -7.59
CA ASP A 186 -6.58 -13.24 -8.86
C ASP A 186 -5.78 -11.94 -8.65
N LEU A 187 -6.09 -11.18 -7.58
CA LEU A 187 -5.32 -9.99 -7.19
C LEU A 187 -3.83 -10.30 -6.97
N ILE A 188 -3.53 -11.37 -6.22
CA ILE A 188 -2.14 -11.76 -5.93
C ILE A 188 -1.44 -12.29 -7.18
N ASN A 189 -2.13 -13.08 -8.03
CA ASN A 189 -1.55 -13.57 -9.27
C ASN A 189 -1.23 -12.43 -10.25
N PHE A 190 -2.12 -11.44 -10.35
CA PHE A 190 -1.83 -10.25 -11.15
C PHE A 190 -0.67 -9.44 -10.57
N ALA A 191 -0.56 -9.34 -9.24
CA ALA A 191 0.60 -8.73 -8.60
C ALA A 191 1.93 -9.49 -8.89
N ILE A 192 1.88 -10.82 -8.96
CA ILE A 192 3.03 -11.65 -9.37
C ILE A 192 3.43 -11.31 -10.81
N GLU A 193 2.48 -11.13 -11.73
CA GLU A 193 2.78 -10.70 -13.10
C GLU A 193 3.48 -9.34 -13.15
N LEU A 194 3.04 -8.38 -12.32
CA LEU A 194 3.65 -7.05 -12.24
C LEU A 194 5.01 -7.02 -11.52
N SER A 195 5.39 -8.07 -10.77
CA SER A 195 6.67 -8.12 -10.06
C SER A 195 7.90 -7.96 -10.97
N ARG A 196 7.74 -8.23 -12.28
CA ARG A 196 8.76 -8.01 -13.33
C ARG A 196 9.23 -6.56 -13.46
N PHE A 197 8.45 -5.59 -12.96
CA PHE A 197 8.76 -4.16 -12.96
C PHE A 197 9.47 -3.71 -11.68
N ASN A 198 10.19 -4.63 -11.03
CA ASN A 198 10.92 -4.41 -9.79
C ASN A 198 10.06 -3.76 -8.69
N LEU A 199 8.84 -4.27 -8.48
CA LEU A 199 7.96 -3.75 -7.44
C LEU A 199 8.41 -4.23 -6.07
N HIS A 200 8.52 -3.34 -5.09
CA HIS A 200 8.78 -3.70 -3.69
C HIS A 200 7.48 -3.62 -2.90
N LEU A 201 7.04 -4.72 -2.28
CA LEU A 201 5.88 -4.71 -1.38
C LEU A 201 6.06 -3.66 -0.29
N PHE A 202 5.02 -2.90 0.03
CA PHE A 202 5.17 -1.75 0.89
C PHE A 202 4.03 -1.62 1.90
N SER A 203 4.37 -1.70 3.19
CA SER A 203 3.39 -1.76 4.27
C SER A 203 3.00 -0.37 4.82
N GLN A 204 3.78 0.66 4.51
CA GLN A 204 3.60 1.96 5.13
C GLN A 204 2.60 2.84 4.36
N SER A 205 1.44 3.05 4.98
CA SER A 205 0.49 4.02 4.45
C SER A 205 1.08 5.43 4.38
N LYS A 206 0.60 6.23 3.42
CA LYS A 206 0.92 7.66 3.28
C LYS A 206 0.71 8.41 4.61
N ALA A 207 -0.37 8.09 5.33
CA ALA A 207 -0.63 8.62 6.66
C ALA A 207 0.47 8.25 7.68
N SER A 208 0.88 6.97 7.74
CA SER A 208 1.94 6.51 8.64
C SER A 208 3.27 7.24 8.39
N ARG A 209 3.63 7.40 7.11
CA ARG A 209 4.80 8.19 6.69
C ARG A 209 4.66 9.67 7.04
N GLY A 210 3.49 10.27 6.86
CA GLY A 210 3.22 11.65 7.24
C GLY A 210 3.37 11.91 8.74
N TYR A 211 2.84 11.02 9.60
CA TYR A 211 3.07 11.11 11.05
C TYR A 211 4.55 11.00 11.41
N ARG A 212 5.29 10.11 10.74
CA ARG A 212 6.73 9.97 10.96
C ARG A 212 7.50 11.22 10.54
N LEU A 213 7.18 11.77 9.37
CA LEU A 213 7.77 13.01 8.85
C LEU A 213 7.52 14.19 9.79
N LEU A 214 6.27 14.34 10.24
CA LEU A 214 5.86 15.36 11.21
C LEU A 214 6.67 15.29 12.51
N LYS A 215 6.89 14.07 13.03
CA LYS A 215 7.63 13.84 14.27
C LYS A 215 9.14 13.82 14.09
N ASN A 216 9.63 13.92 12.85
CA ASN A 216 11.02 13.64 12.51
C ASN A 216 11.54 12.32 13.10
N ALA A 217 10.67 11.31 13.15
CA ALA A 217 10.99 10.02 13.76
C ALA A 217 11.67 9.10 12.74
N PRO A 218 12.59 8.22 13.16
CA PRO A 218 13.20 7.23 12.28
C PRO A 218 12.22 6.09 11.94
N VAL A 219 12.53 5.34 10.88
CA VAL A 219 11.96 3.99 10.71
C VAL A 219 12.57 3.09 11.79
N ASN A 220 11.74 2.28 12.44
CA ASN A 220 12.20 1.40 13.53
C ASN A 220 12.22 -0.05 13.06
N ARG A 221 13.22 -0.79 13.53
CA ARG A 221 13.26 -2.26 13.41
C ARG A 221 12.11 -2.91 14.18
N ALA A 222 11.60 -4.01 13.64
CA ALA A 222 10.71 -4.90 14.38
C ALA A 222 11.56 -5.82 15.28
N PRO A 223 11.28 -5.91 16.59
CA PRO A 223 11.94 -6.86 17.45
C PRO A 223 11.53 -8.29 17.09
N PHE A 224 12.45 -9.23 17.28
CA PHE A 224 12.13 -10.65 17.12
C PHE A 224 11.20 -11.12 18.26
N SER A 225 10.21 -11.97 17.92
CA SER A 225 9.30 -12.62 18.85
C SER A 225 9.16 -14.10 18.47
N LEU A 226 8.85 -14.97 19.44
CA LEU A 226 8.70 -16.40 19.18
C LEU A 226 7.50 -16.72 18.27
N GLN A 227 6.48 -15.85 18.24
CA GLN A 227 5.30 -16.00 17.39
C GLN A 227 5.68 -16.03 15.90
N ILE A 228 6.72 -15.29 15.50
CA ILE A 228 7.22 -15.22 14.12
C ILE A 228 7.61 -16.61 13.58
N LYS A 229 8.01 -17.55 14.44
CA LYS A 229 8.39 -18.92 14.01
C LYS A 229 7.20 -19.81 13.66
N HIS A 230 5.99 -19.42 14.06
CA HIS A 230 4.80 -20.28 14.00
C HIS A 230 3.64 -19.62 13.25
N ASP A 231 3.67 -18.29 13.09
CA ASP A 231 2.66 -17.52 12.38
C ASP A 231 3.28 -16.81 11.17
N LEU A 232 2.88 -17.22 9.97
CA LEU A 232 3.37 -16.68 8.72
C LEU A 232 3.01 -15.19 8.55
N SER A 233 1.89 -14.75 9.11
CA SER A 233 1.51 -13.32 9.08
C SER A 233 2.48 -12.48 9.90
N SER A 234 2.86 -12.94 11.10
CA SER A 234 3.87 -12.29 11.95
C SER A 234 5.24 -12.27 11.29
N LEU A 235 5.64 -13.36 10.62
CA LEU A 235 6.89 -13.42 9.86
C LEU A 235 6.95 -12.41 8.72
N LEU A 236 5.89 -12.35 7.92
CA LEU A 236 5.79 -11.41 6.80
C LEU A 236 5.85 -9.94 7.28
N ASN A 237 5.19 -9.62 8.40
CA ASN A 237 5.26 -8.28 8.99
C ASN A 237 6.65 -7.96 9.55
N PHE A 238 7.28 -8.93 10.23
CA PHE A 238 8.66 -8.78 10.72
C PHE A 238 9.65 -8.57 9.58
N TRP A 239 9.55 -9.36 8.52
CA TRP A 239 10.37 -9.22 7.33
C TRP A 239 10.16 -7.84 6.70
N GLN A 240 8.92 -7.47 6.41
CA GLN A 240 8.62 -6.23 5.70
C GLN A 240 9.08 -4.99 6.46
N GLN A 241 8.83 -4.91 7.77
CA GLN A 241 9.25 -3.76 8.56
C GLN A 241 10.78 -3.62 8.65
N ASN A 242 11.50 -4.75 8.78
CA ASN A 242 12.96 -4.73 8.84
C ASN A 242 13.62 -4.49 7.47
N GLU A 243 12.99 -4.93 6.37
CA GLU A 243 13.44 -4.61 5.02
C GLU A 243 13.28 -3.11 4.73
N GLU A 244 12.14 -2.51 5.08
CA GLU A 244 11.92 -1.06 4.97
C GLU A 244 12.90 -0.26 5.86
N TYR A 245 13.25 -0.78 7.04
CA TYR A 245 14.32 -0.19 7.86
C TYR A 245 15.67 -0.25 7.14
N ALA A 246 16.04 -1.41 6.60
CA ALA A 246 17.30 -1.59 5.91
C ALA A 246 17.41 -0.71 4.66
N LEU A 247 16.30 -0.54 3.92
CA LEU A 247 16.21 0.36 2.76
C LEU A 247 16.45 1.82 3.15
N GLU A 248 15.75 2.31 4.18
CA GLU A 248 15.88 3.71 4.62
C GLU A 248 17.29 4.04 5.14
N ASN A 249 17.97 3.07 5.76
CA ASN A 249 19.30 3.26 6.35
C ASN A 249 20.45 2.73 5.47
N ASN A 250 20.15 2.11 4.33
CA ASN A 250 21.10 1.38 3.48
C ASN A 250 21.98 0.38 4.25
N ASP A 251 21.38 -0.36 5.20
CA ASP A 251 22.09 -1.28 6.10
C ASP A 251 22.15 -2.70 5.52
N LEU A 252 23.12 -2.93 4.63
CA LEU A 252 23.31 -4.22 3.95
C LEU A 252 23.65 -5.35 4.92
N ALA A 253 24.47 -5.08 5.93
CA ALA A 253 24.91 -6.11 6.88
C ALA A 253 23.74 -6.61 7.72
N PHE A 254 22.91 -5.69 8.23
CA PHE A 254 21.67 -6.06 8.90
C PHE A 254 20.72 -6.81 7.98
N TYR A 255 20.56 -6.36 6.73
CA TYR A 255 19.66 -7.00 5.78
C TYR A 255 20.05 -8.44 5.46
N GLN A 256 21.35 -8.71 5.25
CA GLN A 256 21.84 -10.08 5.05
C GLN A 256 21.53 -10.98 6.26
N GLN A 257 21.73 -10.47 7.49
CA GLN A 257 21.39 -11.20 8.72
C GLN A 257 19.88 -11.47 8.84
N LEU A 258 19.05 -10.47 8.51
CA LEU A 258 17.61 -10.62 8.46
C LEU A 258 17.22 -11.76 7.51
N LEU A 259 17.73 -11.76 6.29
CA LEU A 259 17.36 -12.78 5.29
C LEU A 259 17.81 -14.18 5.71
N ILE A 260 18.98 -14.33 6.33
CA ILE A 260 19.42 -15.61 6.92
C ILE A 260 18.40 -16.09 7.96
N GLN A 261 17.95 -15.21 8.86
CA GLN A 261 16.93 -15.55 9.85
C GLN A 261 15.58 -15.92 9.21
N ILE A 262 15.14 -15.18 8.17
CA ILE A 262 13.94 -15.52 7.41
C ILE A 262 14.07 -16.90 6.77
N ASN A 263 15.21 -17.19 6.14
CA ASN A 263 15.49 -18.48 5.52
C ASN A 263 15.39 -19.64 6.52
N GLU A 264 16.01 -19.52 7.69
CA GLU A 264 15.95 -20.55 8.73
C GLU A 264 14.52 -20.83 9.19
N ILE A 265 13.70 -19.79 9.33
CA ILE A 265 12.29 -19.95 9.74
C ILE A 265 11.49 -20.61 8.63
N LEU A 266 11.60 -20.09 7.40
CA LEU A 266 10.89 -20.61 6.23
C LEU A 266 11.26 -22.06 5.89
N ALA A 267 12.51 -22.47 6.11
CA ALA A 267 12.94 -23.85 5.93
C ALA A 267 12.24 -24.85 6.88
N ASN A 268 11.67 -24.37 7.98
CA ASN A 268 10.86 -25.17 8.91
C ASN A 268 9.36 -25.15 8.59
N HIS A 269 8.93 -24.38 7.58
CA HIS A 269 7.56 -24.39 7.07
C HIS A 269 7.43 -25.31 5.85
N ASP A 270 6.19 -25.64 5.46
CA ASP A 270 5.84 -26.52 4.32
C ASP A 270 6.22 -25.95 2.93
N ILE A 271 7.06 -24.93 2.88
CA ILE A 271 7.48 -24.24 1.67
C ILE A 271 8.90 -24.66 1.23
N ALA A 272 9.60 -25.42 2.06
CA ALA A 272 11.00 -25.80 1.85
C ALA A 272 11.26 -26.53 0.52
N HIS A 273 10.24 -27.17 -0.04
CA HIS A 273 10.35 -27.94 -1.27
C HIS A 273 10.09 -27.13 -2.54
N GLU A 274 9.55 -25.91 -2.42
CA GLU A 274 9.10 -25.09 -3.54
C GLU A 274 10.25 -24.52 -4.36
N SER A 275 10.02 -24.42 -5.67
CA SER A 275 10.99 -23.89 -6.62
C SER A 275 11.39 -22.46 -6.29
N GLU A 276 10.42 -21.63 -5.98
CA GLU A 276 10.55 -20.19 -5.75
C GLU A 276 11.35 -19.93 -4.48
N PHE A 277 11.13 -20.71 -3.43
CA PHE A 277 11.94 -20.63 -2.22
C PHE A 277 13.39 -21.06 -2.47
N LYS A 278 13.62 -22.15 -3.21
CA LYS A 278 14.98 -22.58 -3.59
C LYS A 278 15.71 -21.56 -4.46
N GLN A 279 15.03 -20.95 -5.41
CA GLN A 279 15.61 -19.88 -6.24
C GLN A 279 15.94 -18.66 -5.38
N TRP A 280 15.06 -18.29 -4.45
CA TRP A 280 15.31 -17.19 -3.52
C TRP A 280 16.51 -17.48 -2.60
N GLN A 281 16.65 -18.72 -2.11
CA GLN A 281 17.83 -19.18 -1.37
C GLN A 281 19.13 -19.11 -2.18
N GLN A 282 19.07 -19.31 -3.50
CA GLN A 282 20.24 -19.13 -4.36
C GLN A 282 20.55 -17.64 -4.55
N ALA A 283 19.54 -16.80 -4.75
CA ALA A 283 19.75 -15.37 -4.94
C ALA A 283 20.31 -14.69 -3.67
N MET A 284 19.94 -15.17 -2.48
CA MET A 284 20.40 -14.57 -1.23
C MET A 284 21.91 -14.73 -0.98
N THR A 285 22.59 -15.64 -1.66
CA THR A 285 24.04 -15.85 -1.47
C THR A 285 24.89 -14.72 -2.06
N ASN A 286 24.32 -13.90 -2.94
CA ASN A 286 25.04 -12.86 -3.69
C ASN A 286 24.35 -11.48 -3.61
N ILE A 287 23.98 -11.05 -2.40
CA ILE A 287 23.36 -9.73 -2.17
C ILE A 287 24.43 -8.67 -1.96
N HIS A 288 24.48 -7.69 -2.86
CA HIS A 288 25.40 -6.55 -2.80
C HIS A 288 24.72 -5.21 -2.49
N SER A 289 23.39 -5.19 -2.46
CA SER A 289 22.58 -3.98 -2.30
C SER A 289 21.25 -4.36 -1.66
N VAL A 290 20.84 -3.61 -0.63
CA VAL A 290 19.51 -3.78 -0.03
C VAL A 290 18.45 -3.49 -1.08
N TYR A 291 18.62 -2.37 -1.80
CA TYR A 291 17.69 -1.91 -2.82
C TYR A 291 17.49 -2.95 -3.92
N ASP A 292 18.58 -3.43 -4.53
CA ASP A 292 18.46 -4.32 -5.69
C ASP A 292 17.78 -5.64 -5.34
N PHE A 293 18.02 -6.18 -4.14
CA PHE A 293 17.39 -7.42 -3.71
C PHE A 293 15.96 -7.19 -3.20
N ALA A 294 15.69 -6.14 -2.41
CA ALA A 294 14.35 -5.83 -1.92
C ALA A 294 13.35 -5.58 -3.06
N TYR A 295 13.78 -4.87 -4.11
CA TYR A 295 12.99 -4.59 -5.32
C TYR A 295 13.05 -5.73 -6.35
N SER A 296 13.83 -6.78 -6.12
CA SER A 296 13.98 -7.85 -7.12
C SER A 296 12.67 -8.64 -7.29
N PRO A 297 12.34 -9.07 -8.53
CA PRO A 297 11.18 -9.91 -8.78
C PRO A 297 11.19 -11.18 -7.92
N ILE A 298 12.36 -11.78 -7.70
CA ILE A 298 12.47 -13.01 -6.92
C ILE A 298 12.08 -12.83 -5.44
N ASN A 299 12.43 -11.69 -4.84
CA ASN A 299 12.05 -11.37 -3.47
C ASN A 299 10.55 -11.10 -3.35
N THR A 300 10.02 -10.30 -4.28
CA THR A 300 8.61 -9.91 -4.31
C THR A 300 7.69 -11.10 -4.60
N VAL A 301 8.05 -11.96 -5.56
CA VAL A 301 7.27 -13.16 -5.88
C VAL A 301 7.19 -14.09 -4.67
N LEU A 302 8.30 -14.37 -3.99
CA LEU A 302 8.26 -15.22 -2.80
C LEU A 302 7.33 -14.65 -1.73
N LYS A 303 7.42 -13.35 -1.43
CA LYS A 303 6.53 -12.70 -0.46
C LYS A 303 5.06 -12.79 -0.88
N LEU A 304 4.74 -12.57 -2.16
CA LEU A 304 3.38 -12.67 -2.68
C LEU A 304 2.83 -14.11 -2.58
N LEU A 305 3.66 -15.13 -2.85
CA LEU A 305 3.27 -16.53 -2.66
C LEU A 305 2.98 -16.85 -1.18
N LEU A 306 3.76 -16.30 -0.25
CA LEU A 306 3.50 -16.42 1.18
C LEU A 306 2.21 -15.71 1.59
N VAL A 307 1.94 -14.52 1.05
CA VAL A 307 0.67 -13.81 1.24
C VAL A 307 -0.51 -14.63 0.68
N ALA A 308 -0.34 -15.32 -0.46
CA ALA A 308 -1.37 -16.19 -1.02
C ALA A 308 -1.73 -17.36 -0.10
N ARG A 309 -0.75 -17.91 0.64
CA ARG A 309 -0.99 -18.99 1.62
C ARG A 309 -1.87 -18.56 2.78
N LEU A 310 -1.67 -17.35 3.30
CA LEU A 310 -2.49 -16.80 4.38
C LEU A 310 -3.99 -16.71 4.03
N ASN A 311 -4.33 -16.69 2.74
CA ASN A 311 -5.70 -16.59 2.28
C ASN A 311 -6.35 -17.96 2.00
N LYS A 312 -5.63 -19.07 2.20
CA LYS A 312 -6.15 -20.44 2.06
C LYS A 312 -6.57 -21.07 3.40
N GLU A 313 -6.20 -20.46 4.53
CA GLU A 313 -6.58 -20.83 5.90
C GLU A 313 -7.79 -20.02 6.38
#